data_AF-A0A6F9AD20-F1
#
_entry.id   AF-A0A6F9AD20-F1
#
_cell.length_a   1.000
_cell.length_b   1.000
_cell.length_c   1.000
_cell.angle_alpha   90.00
_cell.angle_beta   90.00
_cell.angle_gamma   90.00
#
_symmetry.space_group_name_H-M   'P 1'
#
loop_
_entity.id
_entity.type
_entity.pdbx_description
1 polymer ?
#
loop_
_entity_poly.entity_id
_entity_poly.type
_entity_poly.pdbx_seq_one_letter_code
_entity_poly.pdbx_strand_id
1 'polypeptide(L)' 'VGGHTMLPIRWMPPESIMYRKFTTESDVWSLGVVLWEIFTYGKQPWYQLSNNEVIECITQGRVLQRPRTCPKEVYDLML' A
#
# COMPACT_ATOMS: atom_id res chain seq x y z
N VAL A 1 -24.76 2.46 15.32
CA VAL A 1 -24.48 1.73 14.07
C VAL A 1 -22.98 1.44 14.02
N GLY A 2 -22.54 0.37 14.69
CA GLY A 2 -21.13 0.03 14.88
C GLY A 2 -20.70 -1.07 13.92
N GLY A 3 -20.78 -0.82 12.61
CA GLY A 3 -20.28 -1.75 11.61
C GLY A 3 -18.76 -1.76 11.64
N HIS A 4 -18.14 -2.92 11.87
CA HIS A 4 -16.72 -3.13 11.62
C HIS A 4 -16.45 -2.86 10.14
N THR A 5 -16.13 -1.60 9.81
CA THR A 5 -15.81 -1.20 8.45
C THR A 5 -14.50 -1.89 8.07
N MET A 6 -14.58 -2.81 7.12
CA MET A 6 -13.40 -3.46 6.57
C MET A 6 -12.57 -2.41 5.85
N LEU A 7 -11.31 -2.29 6.25
CA LEU A 7 -10.37 -1.34 5.67
C LEU A 7 -9.48 -2.03 4.62
N PRO A 8 -9.10 -1.33 3.54
CA PRO A 8 -8.17 -1.84 2.54
C PRO A 8 -6.71 -1.73 3.02
N ILE A 9 -6.37 -2.41 4.11
CA ILE A 9 -5.08 -2.26 4.84
C ILE A 9 -3.84 -2.25 3.93
N ARG A 10 -3.82 -3.06 2.87
CA ARG A 10 -2.66 -3.20 1.97
C ARG A 10 -2.41 -2.01 1.04
N TRP A 11 -3.39 -1.10 0.93
CA TRP A 11 -3.31 0.13 0.15
C TRP A 11 -3.14 1.36 1.02
N MET A 12 -3.27 1.22 2.35
CA MET A 12 -3.32 2.36 3.24
C MET A 12 -1.91 2.76 3.70
N PRO A 13 -1.64 4.07 3.80
CA PRO A 13 -0.40 4.56 4.42
C PRO A 13 -0.43 4.40 5.95
N PRO A 14 0.73 4.55 6.62
CA PRO A 14 0.85 4.41 8.06
C PRO A 14 -0.14 5.29 8.84
N GLU A 15 -0.34 6.55 8.45
CA GLU A 15 -1.22 7.48 9.16
C GLU A 15 -2.70 7.09 9.08
N SER A 16 -3.12 6.49 7.96
CA SER A 16 -4.50 6.00 7.82
C SER A 16 -4.72 4.71 8.62
N ILE A 17 -3.71 3.83 8.69
CA ILE A 17 -3.76 2.61 9.48
C ILE A 17 -3.81 2.93 10.98
N MET A 18 -2.89 3.79 11.45
CA MET A 18 -2.70 4.05 12.88
C MET A 18 -3.71 5.04 13.45
N TYR A 19 -4.03 6.09 12.70
CA TYR A 19 -4.75 7.25 13.23
C TYR A 19 -6.07 7.53 12.49
N ARG A 20 -6.47 6.68 11.54
CA ARG A 20 -7.66 6.88 10.70
C ARG A 20 -7.67 8.26 10.01
N LYS A 21 -6.49 8.78 9.68
CA LYS A 21 -6.34 10.03 8.95
C LYS A 21 -6.37 9.76 7.44
N PHE A 22 -7.32 10.37 6.74
CA PHE A 22 -7.49 10.24 5.29
C PHE A 22 -7.38 11.64 4.67
N THR A 23 -6.41 11.80 3.77
CA THR A 23 -6.10 13.06 3.09
C THR A 23 -5.70 12.78 1.63
N THR A 24 -5.53 13.84 0.84
CA THR A 24 -5.01 13.71 -0.52
C THR A 24 -3.63 13.03 -0.56
N GLU A 25 -2.78 13.26 0.45
CA GLU A 25 -1.49 12.59 0.56
C GLU A 25 -1.65 11.07 0.79
N SER A 26 -2.68 10.66 1.55
CA SER A 26 -2.98 9.22 1.71
C SER A 26 -3.50 8.56 0.43
N ASP A 27 -4.17 9.35 -0.43
CA ASP A 27 -4.58 8.89 -1.76
C ASP A 27 -3.35 8.73 -2.68
N VAL A 28 -2.35 9.62 -2.58
CA VAL A 28 -1.09 9.50 -3.33
C VAL A 28 -0.34 8.20 -2.98
N TRP A 29 -0.28 7.85 -1.69
CA TRP A 29 0.26 6.55 -1.28
C TRP A 29 -0.52 5.38 -1.92
N SER A 30 -1.85 5.43 -1.83
CA SER A 30 -2.72 4.39 -2.39
C SER A 30 -2.54 4.25 -3.91
N LEU A 31 -2.33 5.36 -4.62
CA LEU A 31 -1.99 5.40 -6.03
C LEU A 31 -0.65 4.69 -6.31
N GLY A 32 0.37 4.89 -5.48
CA GLY A 32 1.65 4.16 -5.58
C GLY A 32 1.46 2.65 -5.51
N VAL A 33 0.60 2.17 -4.60
CA VAL A 33 0.23 0.74 -4.52
C VAL A 33 -0.51 0.27 -5.77
N VAL A 34 -1.44 1.06 -6.31
CA VAL A 34 -2.17 0.72 -7.55
C VAL A 34 -1.23 0.65 -8.76
N LEU A 35 -0.28 1.59 -8.87
CA LEU A 35 0.75 1.53 -9.91
C LEU A 35 1.56 0.22 -9.79
N TRP A 36 1.93 -0.17 -8.57
CA TRP A 36 2.61 -1.45 -8.34
C TRP A 36 1.78 -2.66 -8.80
N GLU A 37 0.47 -2.65 -8.56
CA GLU A 37 -0.45 -3.68 -9.05
C GLU A 37 -0.48 -3.75 -10.58
N ILE A 38 -0.52 -2.61 -11.26
CA ILE A 38 -0.48 -2.53 -12.73
C ILE A 38 0.78 -3.21 -13.27
N PHE A 39 1.96 -2.88 -12.72
CA PHE A 39 3.22 -3.45 -13.19
C PHE A 39 3.44 -4.91 -12.78
N THR A 40 2.68 -5.41 -11.82
CA THR A 40 2.67 -6.84 -11.45
C THR A 40 1.52 -7.63 -12.07
N TYR A 41 0.77 -7.02 -13.00
CA TYR A 41 -0.38 -7.63 -13.68
C TYR A 41 -1.47 -8.10 -12.70
N GLY A 42 -1.78 -7.27 -11.71
CA GLY A 42 -2.86 -7.51 -10.74
C GLY A 42 -2.48 -8.42 -9.58
N LYS A 43 -1.18 -8.56 -9.28
CA LYS A 43 -0.75 -9.31 -8.10
C LYS A 43 -1.22 -8.58 -6.84
N GLN A 44 -1.64 -9.33 -5.82
CA GLN A 44 -2.00 -8.74 -4.55
C GLN A 44 -0.78 -8.08 -3.88
N PRO A 45 -0.87 -6.81 -3.43
CA PRO A 45 0.18 -6.18 -2.63
C PRO A 45 0.47 -7.02 -1.38
N TRP A 46 1.76 -7.28 -1.11
CA TRP A 46 2.18 -8.08 0.05
C TRP A 46 1.58 -9.50 0.13
N TYR A 47 1.27 -10.14 -1.02
CA TYR A 47 0.53 -11.41 -1.13
C TYR A 47 0.97 -12.58 -0.23
N GLN A 48 2.18 -12.57 0.34
CA GLN A 48 2.69 -13.63 1.23
C GLN A 48 2.50 -13.33 2.72
N LEU A 49 2.02 -12.13 3.06
CA LEU A 49 1.88 -11.66 4.42
C LEU A 49 0.40 -11.62 4.81
N SER A 50 0.10 -11.87 6.08
CA SER A 50 -1.19 -11.58 6.71
C SER A 50 -1.38 -10.07 6.88
N ASN A 51 -2.61 -9.62 7.15
CA ASN A 51 -2.86 -8.17 7.35
C ASN A 51 -2.09 -7.61 8.55
N ASN A 52 -1.85 -8.40 9.61
CA ASN A 52 -1.07 -7.96 10.77
C ASN A 52 0.40 -7.75 10.40
N GLU A 53 0.99 -8.68 9.63
CA GLU A 53 2.36 -8.55 9.13
C GLU A 53 2.51 -7.38 8.14
N VAL A 54 1.48 -7.12 7.33
CA VAL A 54 1.43 -5.94 6.45
C VAL A 54 1.43 -4.64 7.26
N ILE A 55 0.62 -4.55 8.32
CA ILE A 55 0.60 -3.39 9.22
C ILE A 55 1.98 -3.17 9.82
N GLU A 56 2.65 -4.23 10.31
CA GLU A 56 3.99 -4.13 10.84
C GLU A 56 4.99 -3.63 9.78
N CYS A 57 4.96 -4.19 8.57
CA CYS A 57 5.85 -3.78 7.49
C CYS A 57 5.68 -2.30 7.13
N ILE A 58 4.43 -1.85 6.94
CA ILE A 58 4.11 -0.47 6.56
C ILE A 58 4.51 0.51 7.68
N THR A 59 4.18 0.20 8.94
CA THR A 59 4.51 1.07 10.08
C THR A 59 6.01 1.12 10.40
N GLN A 60 6.79 0.11 9.98
CA GLN A 60 8.26 0.11 10.01
C GLN A 60 8.90 0.81 8.80
N GLY A 61 8.12 1.39 7.88
CA GLY A 61 8.62 2.08 6.70
C GLY A 61 9.10 1.15 5.57
N ARG A 62 8.71 -0.14 5.59
CA ARG A 62 8.98 -1.03 4.44
C ARG A 62 8.05 -0.68 3.29
N VAL A 63 8.58 -0.80 2.08
CA VAL A 63 7.86 -0.54 0.83
C VAL A 63 7.81 -1.78 -0.06
N LEU A 64 6.83 -1.83 -0.96
CA LEU A 64 6.72 -2.90 -1.95
C LEU A 64 7.94 -2.91 -2.86
N GLN A 65 8.52 -4.07 -3.14
CA GLN A 65 9.68 -4.17 -4.01
C GLN A 65 9.33 -3.82 -5.46
N ARG A 66 10.26 -3.15 -6.17
CA ARG A 66 10.10 -2.84 -7.59
C ARG A 66 9.80 -4.10 -8.42
N PRO A 67 8.68 -4.13 -9.18
CA PRO A 67 8.41 -5.20 -10.13
C PRO A 67 9.49 -5.28 -11.21
N ARG A 68 9.83 -6.50 -11.66
CA ARG A 68 10.89 -6.70 -12.69
C ARG A 68 10.62 -5.93 -13.99
N THR A 69 9.34 -5.84 -14.36
CA THR A 69 8.81 -5.17 -15.55
C THR A 69 8.62 -3.67 -15.38
N CYS A 70 8.78 -3.13 -14.16
CA CYS A 70 8.60 -1.71 -13.88
C CYS A 70 9.90 -0.92 -14.14
N PRO A 71 9.90 0.10 -15.01
CA PRO A 71 11.01 1.04 -15.15
C PRO A 71 11.37 1.69 -13.80
N LYS A 72 12.63 2.09 -13.62
CA LYS A 72 13.11 2.65 -12.35
C LYS A 72 12.42 3.97 -12.05
N GLU A 73 12.28 4.83 -13.04
CA GLU A 73 11.71 6.17 -12.96
C GLU A 73 10.24 6.11 -12.51
N VAL A 74 9.52 5.08 -12.97
CA VAL A 74 8.13 4.85 -12.58
C VAL A 74 8.04 4.32 -11.15
N TYR A 75 8.99 3.49 -10.73
CA TYR A 75 9.07 3.04 -9.34
C TYR A 75 9.46 4.16 -8.38
N ASP A 76 10.37 5.04 -8.78
CA ASP A 76 10.74 6.22 -8.00
C ASP A 76 9.54 7.17 -7.83
N LEU A 77 8.59 7.19 -8.76
CA LEU A 77 7.32 7.91 -8.63
C LEU A 77 6.32 7.23 -7.66
N MET A 78 6.41 5.91 -7.47
CA MET A 78 5.51 5.17 -6.56
C MET A 78 5.86 5.39 -5.08
N LEU A 79 7.09 5.80 -4.78
CA LEU A 79 7.64 5.96 -3.42
C LEU A 79 7.61 7.43 -2.99
#